data_AF-A0A6B3FLH2-F1
#
_entry.id   AF-A0A6B3FLH2-F1
#
_cell.length_a   1.000
_cell.length_b   1.000
_cell.length_c   1.000
_cell.angle_alpha   90.00
_cell.angle_beta   90.00
_cell.angle_gamma   90.00
#
_symmetry.space_group_name_H-M   'P 1'
#
loop_
_entity.id
_entity.type
_entity.pdbx_description
1 polymer ?
#
loop_
_entity_poly.entity_id
_entity_poly.type
_entity_poly.pdbx_seq_one_letter_code
_entity_poly.pdbx_strand_id
1 'polypeptide(L)'
;PVYIVHFTQAAAVERAQSLMSINMCTKEEKEKIADLIGSFRFTTKFGQNLSRYVRHGIGVHHAGMLPKYRRLVEKLAQAGLLKVICGTDT
;
A
#
# COMPACT_ATOMS: atom_id res chain seq x y z
N PRO A 1 -10.44 -3.79 3.12
CA PRO A 1 -9.97 -3.31 1.80
C PRO A 1 -10.52 -4.21 0.70
N VAL A 2 -10.71 -3.68 -0.51
CA VAL A 2 -10.87 -4.50 -1.72
C VAL A 2 -9.51 -5.03 -2.14
N TYR A 3 -9.40 -6.34 -2.42
CA TYR A 3 -8.18 -6.95 -2.95
C TYR A 3 -8.30 -7.12 -4.47
N ILE A 4 -7.32 -6.62 -5.21
CA ILE A 4 -7.20 -6.78 -6.66
C ILE A 4 -6.01 -7.70 -6.92
N VAL A 5 -6.29 -8.90 -7.41
CA VAL A 5 -5.28 -9.93 -7.62
C VAL A 5 -4.82 -9.92 -9.08
N HIS A 6 -3.50 -9.98 -9.27
CA HIS A 6 -2.83 -10.02 -10.56
C HIS A 6 -1.91 -11.24 -10.65
N PHE A 7 -1.64 -11.69 -11.87
CA PHE A 7 -0.71 -12.80 -12.12
C PHE A 7 0.75 -12.42 -11.87
N THR A 8 1.12 -11.15 -12.09
CA THR A 8 2.51 -10.69 -11.96
C THR A 8 2.63 -9.57 -10.94
N GLN A 9 3.80 -9.50 -10.29
CA GLN A 9 4.12 -8.43 -9.34
C GLN A 9 4.12 -7.06 -10.03
N ALA A 10 4.59 -7.01 -11.28
CA ALA A 10 4.61 -5.80 -12.09
C ALA A 10 3.19 -5.26 -12.33
N ALA A 11 2.24 -6.12 -12.72
CA ALA A 11 0.85 -5.73 -12.93
C ALA A 11 0.18 -5.23 -11.64
N ALA A 12 0.48 -5.84 -10.49
CA ALA A 12 -0.02 -5.36 -9.20
C ALA A 12 0.49 -3.94 -8.86
N VAL A 13 1.78 -3.67 -9.12
CA VAL A 13 2.36 -2.33 -8.90
C VAL A 13 1.79 -1.31 -9.89
N GLU A 14 1.67 -1.68 -11.16
CA GLU A 14 1.09 -0.82 -12.20
C GLU A 14 -0.34 -0.42 -11.84
N ARG A 15 -1.17 -1.40 -11.42
CA ARG A 15 -2.54 -1.13 -10.99
C ARG A 15 -2.59 -0.16 -9.80
N ALA A 16 -1.74 -0.35 -8.79
CA ALA A 16 -1.67 0.55 -7.64
C ALA A 16 -1.29 1.97 -8.06
N GLN A 17 -0.36 2.13 -9.01
CA GLN A 17 0.01 3.43 -9.55
C GLN A 17 -1.14 4.09 -10.32
N SER A 18 -1.87 3.35 -11.16
CA SER A 18 -3.01 3.91 -11.90
C SER A 18 -4.14 4.39 -10.97
N LEU A 19 -4.32 3.76 -9.81
CA LEU A 19 -5.33 4.14 -8.83
C LEU A 19 -5.00 5.45 -8.09
N MET A 20 -3.76 5.94 -8.15
CA MET A 20 -3.36 7.19 -7.50
C MET A 20 -4.03 8.43 -8.06
N SER A 21 -4.61 8.36 -9.27
CA SER A 21 -5.38 9.47 -9.87
C SER A 21 -6.74 9.68 -9.21
N ILE A 22 -7.18 8.73 -8.37
CA ILE A 22 -8.45 8.78 -7.65
C ILE A 22 -8.18 9.14 -6.20
N ASN A 23 -8.94 10.10 -5.66
CA ASN A 23 -8.86 10.41 -4.24
C ASN A 23 -9.58 9.33 -3.41
N MET A 24 -8.84 8.34 -2.93
CA MET A 24 -9.38 7.20 -2.17
C MET A 24 -9.63 7.49 -0.69
N CYS A 25 -8.97 8.51 -0.13
CA CYS A 25 -8.98 8.78 1.31
C CYS A 25 -9.34 10.23 1.61
N THR A 26 -10.07 10.42 2.71
CA THR A 26 -10.28 11.76 3.27
C THR A 26 -8.98 12.32 3.86
N LYS A 27 -8.97 13.60 4.24
CA LYS A 27 -7.82 14.22 4.88
C LYS A 27 -7.51 13.56 6.23
N GLU A 28 -8.54 13.28 7.01
CA GLU A 28 -8.45 12.67 8.34
C GLU A 28 -7.90 11.23 8.26
N GLU A 29 -8.28 10.49 7.20
CA GLU A 29 -7.73 9.16 6.95
C GLU A 29 -6.24 9.22 6.59
N LYS A 30 -5.83 10.21 5.79
CA LYS A 30 -4.41 10.42 5.45
C LYS A 30 -3.57 10.77 6.67
N GLU A 31 -4.13 11.55 7.60
CA GLU A 31 -3.48 11.87 8.89
C GLU A 31 -3.30 10.60 9.74
N LYS A 32 -4.35 9.80 9.92
CA LYS A 32 -4.26 8.51 10.63
C LYS A 32 -3.24 7.56 10.02
N ILE A 33 -3.14 7.53 8.69
CA ILE A 33 -2.11 6.75 7.98
C ILE A 33 -0.72 7.27 8.33
N ALA A 34 -0.51 8.59 8.27
CA ALA A 34 0.78 9.19 8.60
C ALA A 34 1.21 8.88 10.04
N ASP A 35 0.28 8.97 11.00
CA ASP A 35 0.52 8.66 12.41
C ASP A 35 0.90 7.19 12.61
N LEU A 36 0.18 6.26 11.97
CA LEU A 36 0.44 4.83 12.11
C LEU A 36 1.75 4.39 11.44
N ILE A 37 2.12 5.05 10.33
CA ILE A 37 3.44 4.90 9.69
C ILE A 37 4.55 5.38 10.64
N GLY A 38 4.36 6.52 11.30
CA GLY A 38 5.30 7.08 12.26
C GLY A 38 6.74 7.17 11.71
N SER A 39 7.70 6.61 12.44
CA SER A 39 9.14 6.64 12.08
C SER A 39 9.57 5.56 11.08
N PHE A 40 8.62 4.85 10.45
CA PHE A 40 8.94 3.78 9.50
C PHE A 40 9.79 4.29 8.33
N ARG A 41 10.95 3.65 8.12
CA ARG A 41 11.91 4.04 7.07
C ARG A 41 11.71 3.24 5.78
N PHE A 42 11.33 3.96 4.74
CA PHE A 42 11.29 3.49 3.36
C PHE A 42 12.66 3.68 2.70
N THR A 43 13.45 2.61 2.66
CA THR A 43 14.89 2.68 2.31
C THR A 43 15.20 2.25 0.88
N THR A 44 14.26 1.61 0.19
CA THR A 44 14.46 1.09 -1.17
C THR A 44 13.64 1.90 -2.18
N LYS A 45 13.98 1.84 -3.48
CA LYS A 45 13.18 2.45 -4.55
C LYS A 45 11.71 1.99 -4.49
N PHE A 46 11.49 0.69 -4.34
CA PHE A 46 10.15 0.15 -4.12
C PHE A 46 9.49 0.74 -2.86
N GLY A 47 10.23 0.85 -1.75
CA GLY A 47 9.73 1.47 -0.52
C GLY A 47 9.29 2.91 -0.73
N GLN A 48 10.04 3.71 -1.49
CA GLN A 48 9.66 5.10 -1.81
C GLN A 48 8.35 5.16 -2.59
N ASN A 49 8.10 4.20 -3.49
CA ASN A 49 6.82 4.09 -4.19
C ASN A 49 5.70 3.63 -3.25
N LEU A 50 5.94 2.57 -2.47
CA LEU A 50 4.97 2.06 -1.49
C LEU A 50 4.54 3.15 -0.50
N SER A 51 5.49 3.94 -0.02
CA SER A 51 5.29 5.12 0.83
C SER A 51 4.24 6.08 0.27
N ARG A 52 4.24 6.30 -1.04
CA ARG A 52 3.26 7.14 -1.74
C ARG A 52 1.90 6.44 -1.81
N TYR A 53 1.88 5.16 -2.17
CA TYR A 53 0.64 4.38 -2.30
C TYR A 53 -0.11 4.31 -0.97
N VAL A 54 0.56 3.89 0.10
CA VAL A 54 -0.10 3.66 1.39
C VAL A 54 -0.66 4.95 1.98
N ARG A 55 0.01 6.09 1.77
CA ARG A 55 -0.49 7.43 2.16
C ARG A 55 -1.70 7.89 1.35
N HIS A 56 -2.01 7.22 0.24
CA HIS A 56 -3.24 7.40 -0.52
C HIS A 56 -4.27 6.29 -0.22
N GLY A 57 -4.04 5.46 0.80
CA GLY A 57 -4.91 4.34 1.13
C GLY A 57 -4.84 3.18 0.14
N ILE A 58 -3.77 3.08 -0.65
CA ILE A 58 -3.54 2.02 -1.62
C ILE A 58 -2.37 1.14 -1.13
N GLY A 59 -2.61 -0.16 -0.97
CA GLY A 59 -1.59 -1.15 -0.62
C GLY A 59 -1.08 -1.91 -1.83
N VAL A 60 0.13 -2.46 -1.69
CA VAL A 60 0.68 -3.50 -2.57
C VAL A 60 1.09 -4.70 -1.72
N HIS A 61 0.77 -5.93 -2.13
CA HIS A 61 1.12 -7.14 -1.39
C HIS A 61 1.53 -8.31 -2.30
N HIS A 62 2.81 -8.70 -2.27
CA HIS A 62 3.34 -9.86 -2.99
C HIS A 62 4.60 -10.43 -2.32
N ALA A 63 4.95 -11.70 -2.61
CA ALA A 63 6.08 -12.38 -1.97
C ALA A 63 7.46 -11.72 -2.22
N GLY A 64 7.65 -11.03 -3.35
CA GLY A 64 8.88 -10.28 -3.65
C GLY A 64 9.14 -9.07 -2.75
N MET A 65 8.20 -8.68 -1.89
CA MET A 65 8.37 -7.56 -0.96
C MET A 65 9.23 -7.94 0.25
N LEU A 66 10.08 -6.99 0.68
CA LEU A 66 10.76 -7.09 1.97
C LEU A 66 9.73 -7.32 3.09
N PRO A 67 9.98 -8.23 4.05
CA PRO A 67 9.04 -8.55 5.12
C PRO A 67 8.55 -7.34 5.92
N LYS A 68 9.39 -6.31 6.08
CA LYS A 68 9.00 -5.06 6.77
C LYS A 68 7.89 -4.29 6.03
N TYR A 69 7.86 -4.35 4.70
CA TYR A 69 6.85 -3.67 3.90
C TYR A 69 5.53 -4.43 3.89
N ARG A 70 5.57 -5.78 3.81
CA ARG A 70 4.38 -6.62 3.93
C ARG A 70 3.67 -6.39 5.27
N ARG A 71 4.42 -6.43 6.38
CA ARG A 71 3.91 -6.14 7.73
C ARG A 71 3.31 -4.75 7.87
N LEU A 72 3.88 -3.72 7.23
CA LEU A 72 3.29 -2.39 7.24
C LEU A 72 1.94 -2.36 6.52
N VAL A 73 1.85 -2.99 5.35
CA VAL A 73 0.61 -3.07 4.57
C VAL A 73 -0.46 -3.85 5.34
N GLU A 74 -0.10 -4.99 5.93
CA GLU A 74 -0.98 -5.78 6.81
C GLU A 74 -1.49 -4.95 8.00
N LYS A 75 -0.61 -4.22 8.69
CA LYS A 75 -0.97 -3.35 9.81
C LYS A 75 -1.95 -2.25 9.40
N LEU A 76 -1.70 -1.58 8.29
CA LEU A 76 -2.59 -0.53 7.77
C LEU A 76 -3.92 -1.10 7.28
N ALA A 77 -3.92 -2.30 6.70
CA ALA A 77 -5.13 -3.01 6.29
C ALA A 77 -6.01 -3.40 7.49
N GLN A 78 -5.40 -3.97 8.52
CA GLN A 78 -6.07 -4.33 9.78
C GLN A 78 -6.65 -3.10 10.49
N ALA A 79 -5.98 -1.96 10.42
CA ALA A 79 -6.49 -0.69 10.94
C ALA A 79 -7.62 -0.07 10.09
N GLY A 80 -8.03 -0.71 8.97
CA GLY A 80 -9.07 -0.20 8.08
C GLY A 80 -8.67 1.02 7.24
N LEU A 81 -7.37 1.34 7.19
CA LEU A 81 -6.85 2.55 6.55
C LEU A 81 -6.51 2.37 5.07
N LEU A 82 -6.44 1.13 4.58
CA LEU A 82 -6.30 0.84 3.15
C LEU A 82 -7.66 0.55 2.53
N LYS A 83 -7.98 1.25 1.44
CA LYS A 83 -9.21 1.04 0.66
C LYS A 83 -9.05 -0.08 -0.35
N VAL A 84 -7.89 -0.13 -1.00
CA VAL A 84 -7.56 -1.13 -2.02
C VAL A 84 -6.17 -1.71 -1.76
N ILE A 85 -5.99 -3.00 -2.03
CA ILE A 85 -4.68 -3.67 -2.02
C ILE A 85 -4.51 -4.42 -3.34
N CYS A 86 -3.49 -4.06 -4.10
CA CYS A 86 -3.12 -4.76 -5.34
C CYS A 86 -2.05 -5.81 -5.01
N GLY A 87 -2.24 -7.06 -5.43
CA GLY A 87 -1.33 -8.13 -5.06
C GLY A 87 -1.29 -9.29 -6.03
N THR A 88 -0.46 -10.27 -5.70
CA THR A 88 -0.44 -11.59 -6.37
C THR A 88 -1.05 -12.62 -5.45
N ASP A 89 -1.61 -13.69 -6.01
CA ASP A 89 -2.06 -14.85 -5.25
C ASP A 89 -0.82 -15.52 -4.64
N THR A 90 -0.57 -15.28 -3.35
CA THR A 90 0.62 -15.75 -2.62
C THR A 90 0.34 -15.94 -1.16
#